data_AF-A0A3N5Y5K2-F1
#
_entry.id   AF-A0A3N5Y5K2-F1
#
_cell.length_a   1.000
_cell.length_b   1.000
_cell.length_c   1.000
_cell.angle_alpha   90.00
_cell.angle_beta   90.00
_cell.angle_gamma   90.00
#
_symmetry.space_group_name_H-M   'P 1'
#
loop_
_entity.id
_entity.type
_entity.pdbx_description
1 polymer ?
#
loop_
_entity_poly.entity_id
_entity_poly.type
_entity_poly.pdbx_seq_one_letter_code
_entity_poly.pdbx_strand_id
1 'polypeptide(L)'
;MADRFSPAKAIGWSIAFVVLVLVLTGLIAFGLALPVTGSAAAASGWLGGSGPGPVLLQSLAMLLSTALFTWLIGMRVLGLSLGDLRYRESHAVPGFGLGLVAGAVAAGIGLAIAAVVGGAEWSRDTGTAGDYAGTVASTLLVLAPAALAEEVLFRGVPLVTLARTFGRGTAIVLVAV
;
A
#
# COMPACT_ATOMS: atom_id res chain seq x y z
N MET A 1 4.24 31.64 4.58
CA MET A 1 3.04 31.43 3.76
C MET A 1 3.44 30.55 2.59
N ALA A 2 3.13 29.26 2.62
CA ALA A 2 3.36 28.40 1.45
C ALA A 2 2.23 28.69 0.45
N ASP A 3 2.59 29.10 -0.76
CA ASP A 3 1.61 29.35 -1.82
C ASP A 3 0.72 28.11 -2.01
N ARG A 4 -0.59 28.29 -1.90
CA ARG A 4 -1.55 27.23 -2.17
C ARG A 4 -1.39 26.82 -3.64
N PHE A 5 -1.12 25.53 -3.88
CA PHE A 5 -1.13 25.01 -5.24
C PHE A 5 -2.49 25.28 -5.89
N SER A 6 -2.49 25.65 -7.16
CA SER A 6 -3.73 25.63 -7.94
C SER A 6 -4.29 24.20 -7.97
N PRO A 7 -5.63 24.03 -8.02
CA PRO A 7 -6.28 22.72 -8.13
C PRO A 7 -5.67 21.82 -9.22
N ALA A 8 -5.45 22.36 -10.42
CA ALA A 8 -4.86 21.64 -11.53
C ALA A 8 -3.43 21.16 -11.24
N LYS A 9 -2.61 21.99 -10.58
CA LYS A 9 -1.24 21.63 -10.21
C LYS A 9 -1.21 20.53 -9.14
N ALA A 10 -2.11 20.58 -8.16
CA ALA A 10 -2.20 19.57 -7.11
C ALA A 10 -2.61 18.20 -7.68
N ILE A 11 -3.62 18.18 -8.55
CA ILE A 11 -4.06 16.96 -9.25
C ILE A 11 -2.94 16.44 -10.16
N GLY A 12 -2.33 17.32 -10.96
CA GLY A 12 -1.26 16.96 -11.89
C GLY A 12 -0.08 16.30 -11.20
N TRP A 13 0.40 16.85 -10.08
CA TRP A 13 1.50 16.24 -9.32
C TRP A 13 1.10 14.93 -8.63
N SER A 14 -0.15 14.80 -8.18
CA SER A 14 -0.65 13.57 -7.57
C SER A 14 -0.69 12.43 -8.59
N ILE A 15 -1.23 12.70 -9.79
CA ILE A 15 -1.26 11.74 -10.90
C ILE A 15 0.16 11.41 -11.35
N ALA A 16 1.01 12.42 -11.58
CA ALA A 16 2.38 12.22 -12.01
C ALA A 16 3.16 11.34 -11.03
N PHE A 17 3.00 11.57 -9.71
CA PHE A 17 3.63 10.76 -8.68
C PHE A 17 3.20 9.29 -8.79
N VAL A 18 1.90 9.00 -8.83
CA VAL A 18 1.38 7.62 -8.90
C VAL A 18 1.85 6.92 -10.18
N VAL A 19 1.71 7.57 -11.33
CA VAL A 19 2.11 7.00 -12.63
C VAL A 19 3.61 6.69 -12.65
N LEU A 20 4.45 7.62 -12.22
CA LEU A 20 5.90 7.43 -12.21
C LEU A 20 6.33 6.31 -11.27
N VAL A 21 5.71 6.22 -10.08
CA VAL A 21 5.94 5.10 -9.16
C VAL A 21 5.57 3.77 -9.81
N LEU A 22 4.38 3.66 -10.41
CA LEU A 22 3.91 2.40 -11.01
C LEU A 22 4.79 1.98 -12.20
N VAL A 23 5.18 2.93 -13.05
CA VAL A 23 6.09 2.67 -14.18
C VAL A 23 7.44 2.16 -13.69
N LEU A 24 8.07 2.85 -12.73
CA LEU A 24 9.37 2.44 -12.21
C LEU A 24 9.29 1.10 -11.47
N THR A 25 8.19 0.86 -10.74
CA THR A 25 7.92 -0.42 -10.07
C THR A 25 7.89 -1.56 -11.09
N GLY A 26 7.15 -1.37 -12.19
CA GLY A 26 7.08 -2.34 -13.28
C GLY A 26 8.45 -2.61 -13.90
N LEU A 27 9.24 -1.55 -14.15
CA LEU A 27 10.59 -1.69 -14.70
C LEU A 27 11.54 -2.45 -13.77
N ILE A 28 11.54 -2.13 -12.47
CA ILE A 28 12.38 -2.80 -11.46
C ILE A 28 11.94 -4.26 -11.31
N ALA A 29 10.65 -4.52 -11.09
CA ALA A 29 10.13 -5.86 -10.89
C ALA A 29 10.38 -6.75 -12.12
N PHE A 30 10.13 -6.23 -13.33
CA PHE A 30 10.40 -6.95 -14.58
C PHE A 30 11.89 -7.20 -14.78
N GLY A 31 12.74 -6.19 -14.57
CA GLY A 31 14.19 -6.32 -14.68
C GLY A 31 14.77 -7.37 -13.73
N LEU A 32 14.23 -7.47 -12.51
CA LEU A 32 14.64 -8.47 -11.51
C LEU A 32 14.05 -9.86 -11.78
N ALA A 33 12.84 -9.95 -12.34
CA ALA A 33 12.21 -11.22 -12.69
C ALA A 33 12.85 -11.89 -13.93
N LEU A 34 13.37 -11.11 -14.86
CA LEU A 34 13.96 -11.60 -16.11
C LEU A 34 15.11 -12.62 -15.91
N PRO A 35 16.15 -12.36 -15.09
CA PRO A 35 17.21 -13.34 -14.87
C PRO A 35 16.75 -14.60 -14.13
N VAL A 36 15.68 -14.51 -13.33
CA VAL A 36 15.15 -15.65 -12.56
C VAL A 36 14.32 -16.58 -13.44
N THR A 37 13.57 -16.00 -14.39
CA THR A 37 12.64 -16.75 -15.25
C THR A 37 13.20 -17.10 -16.62
N GLY A 38 14.31 -16.48 -17.03
CA GLY A 38 15.04 -16.78 -18.26
C GLY A 38 14.41 -16.21 -19.55
N SER A 39 13.22 -15.63 -19.51
CA SER A 39 12.61 -14.98 -20.67
C SER A 39 11.60 -13.89 -20.29
N ALA A 40 11.38 -12.93 -21.20
CA ALA A 40 10.42 -11.84 -20.99
C ALA A 40 8.98 -12.34 -20.79
N ALA A 41 8.55 -13.35 -21.57
CA ALA A 41 7.22 -13.93 -21.47
C ALA A 41 7.02 -14.63 -20.11
N ALA A 42 8.01 -15.41 -19.67
CA ALA A 42 7.96 -16.08 -18.36
C ALA A 42 7.99 -15.07 -17.20
N ALA A 43 8.81 -14.03 -17.28
CA ALA A 43 8.86 -12.95 -16.29
C ALA A 43 7.50 -12.26 -16.14
N SER A 44 6.88 -11.88 -17.26
CA SER A 44 5.56 -11.25 -17.26
C SER A 44 4.48 -12.19 -16.70
N GLY A 45 4.47 -13.46 -17.11
CA GLY A 45 3.52 -14.45 -16.60
C GLY A 45 3.68 -14.70 -15.10
N TRP A 46 4.92 -14.79 -14.61
CA TRP A 46 5.22 -14.97 -13.19
C TRP A 46 4.79 -13.75 -12.35
N LEU A 47 5.08 -12.53 -12.81
CA LEU A 47 4.65 -11.30 -12.15
C LEU A 47 3.14 -11.11 -12.12
N GLY A 48 2.43 -11.62 -13.13
CA GLY A 48 0.95 -11.61 -13.16
C GLY A 48 0.30 -12.59 -12.18
N GLY A 49 1.07 -13.47 -11.54
CA GLY A 49 0.58 -14.41 -10.55
C GLY A 49 0.38 -13.76 -9.16
N SER A 50 -0.54 -14.33 -8.37
CA SER A 50 -0.81 -13.92 -6.98
C SER A 50 0.03 -14.68 -5.94
N GLY A 51 1.12 -15.31 -6.37
CA GLY A 51 2.00 -16.06 -5.47
C GLY A 51 2.82 -15.17 -4.53
N PRO A 52 3.34 -15.71 -3.41
CA PRO A 52 4.14 -14.95 -2.44
C PRO A 52 5.35 -14.25 -3.05
N GLY A 53 6.08 -14.93 -3.94
CA GLY A 53 7.28 -14.39 -4.59
C GLY A 53 7.00 -13.14 -5.45
N PRO A 54 6.10 -13.22 -6.43
CA PRO A 54 5.67 -12.07 -7.23
C PRO A 54 5.15 -10.90 -6.39
N VAL A 55 4.32 -11.16 -5.37
CA VAL A 55 3.76 -10.12 -4.50
C VAL A 55 4.86 -9.41 -3.73
N LEU A 56 5.78 -10.17 -3.12
CA LEU A 56 6.88 -9.60 -2.36
C LEU A 56 7.80 -8.75 -3.24
N LEU A 57 8.17 -9.25 -4.43
CA LEU A 57 9.02 -8.49 -5.35
C LEU A 57 8.36 -7.19 -5.79
N GLN A 58 7.09 -7.23 -6.19
CA GLN A 58 6.34 -6.05 -6.61
C GLN A 58 6.21 -5.04 -5.47
N SER A 59 5.94 -5.51 -4.25
CA SER A 59 5.83 -4.65 -3.07
C SER A 59 7.15 -3.96 -2.74
N LEU A 60 8.27 -4.68 -2.79
CA LEU A 60 9.60 -4.10 -2.55
C LEU A 60 9.99 -3.12 -3.66
N ALA A 61 9.72 -3.45 -4.93
CA ALA A 61 9.95 -2.54 -6.04
C ALA A 61 9.10 -1.26 -5.92
N MET A 62 7.86 -1.38 -5.42
CA MET A 62 6.97 -0.25 -5.15
C MET A 62 7.46 0.61 -3.99
N LEU A 63 7.97 0.00 -2.91
CA LEU A 63 8.61 0.74 -1.81
C LEU A 63 9.83 1.54 -2.28
N LEU A 64 10.69 0.94 -3.10
CA LEU A 64 11.85 1.62 -3.66
C LEU A 64 11.43 2.79 -4.57
N SER A 65 10.46 2.56 -5.44
CA SER A 65 9.95 3.57 -6.37
C SER A 65 9.26 4.73 -5.63
N THR A 66 8.40 4.41 -4.66
CA THR A 66 7.75 5.42 -3.81
C THR A 66 8.75 6.20 -2.97
N ALA A 67 9.78 5.57 -2.40
CA ALA A 67 10.83 6.28 -1.66
C ALA A 67 11.56 7.29 -2.56
N LEU A 68 11.95 6.87 -3.77
CA LEU A 68 12.62 7.73 -4.74
C LEU A 68 11.75 8.93 -5.13
N PHE A 69 10.50 8.71 -5.53
CA PHE A 69 9.62 9.80 -5.96
C PHE A 69 9.10 10.65 -4.79
N THR A 70 9.02 10.10 -3.57
CA THR A 70 8.74 10.90 -2.37
C THR A 70 9.86 11.89 -2.12
N TRP A 71 11.11 11.45 -2.25
CA TRP A 71 12.27 12.33 -2.16
C TRP A 71 12.30 13.34 -3.32
N LEU A 72 12.15 12.88 -4.55
CA LEU A 72 12.28 13.74 -5.74
C LEU A 72 11.11 14.71 -5.88
N ILE A 73 9.87 14.21 -6.00
CA ILE A 73 8.70 15.06 -6.21
C ILE A 73 8.28 15.71 -4.89
N GLY A 74 8.09 14.92 -3.84
CA GLY A 74 7.63 15.42 -2.55
C GLY A 74 8.61 16.43 -1.94
N MET A 75 9.85 16.02 -1.70
CA MET A 75 10.81 16.87 -0.97
C MET A 75 11.54 17.87 -1.87
N ARG A 76 12.04 17.47 -3.05
CA ARG A 76 12.85 18.37 -3.89
C ARG A 76 12.02 19.33 -4.74
N VAL A 77 10.94 18.85 -5.37
CA VAL A 77 10.12 19.69 -6.26
C VAL A 77 9.04 20.46 -5.50
N LEU A 78 8.32 19.80 -4.59
CA LEU A 78 7.19 20.39 -3.86
C LEU A 78 7.59 20.98 -2.50
N GLY A 79 8.83 20.75 -2.05
CA GLY A 79 9.33 21.29 -0.78
C GLY A 79 8.63 20.72 0.46
N LEU A 80 8.04 19.53 0.37
CA LEU A 80 7.40 18.85 1.49
C LEU A 80 8.46 18.37 2.49
N SER A 81 8.23 18.63 3.77
CA SER A 81 9.05 18.07 4.84
C SER A 81 8.58 16.68 5.25
N LEU A 82 9.42 15.93 5.98
CA LEU A 82 9.01 14.65 6.60
C LEU A 82 7.86 14.84 7.61
N GLY A 83 7.72 16.04 8.19
CA GLY A 83 6.58 16.39 9.04
C GLY A 83 5.29 16.54 8.25
N ASP A 84 5.35 17.15 7.06
CA ASP A 84 4.20 17.26 6.17
C ASP A 84 3.69 15.90 5.70
N LEU A 85 4.62 14.98 5.43
CA LEU A 85 4.34 13.58 5.08
C LEU A 85 4.00 12.72 6.30
N ARG A 86 3.99 13.30 7.51
CA ARG A 86 3.64 12.66 8.79
C ARG A 86 4.54 11.48 9.19
N TYR A 87 5.73 11.36 8.59
CA TYR A 87 6.72 10.33 8.95
C TYR A 87 7.38 10.56 10.32
N ARG A 88 7.20 11.74 10.92
CA ARG A 88 7.73 12.09 12.25
C ARG A 88 6.72 11.91 13.39
N GLU A 89 5.46 11.59 13.11
CA GLU A 89 4.42 11.47 14.14
C GLU A 89 4.49 10.09 14.85
N SER A 90 4.35 10.09 16.19
CA SER A 90 4.54 8.90 17.04
C SER A 90 3.24 8.11 17.34
N HIS A 91 2.19 8.29 16.55
CA HIS A 91 0.89 7.62 16.79
C HIS A 91 0.83 6.15 16.34
N ALA A 92 1.99 5.51 16.13
CA ALA A 92 2.08 4.16 15.56
C ALA A 92 1.40 3.10 16.44
N VAL A 93 1.63 3.11 17.76
CA VAL A 93 1.09 2.08 18.67
C VAL A 93 -0.43 2.17 18.83
N PRO A 94 -1.02 3.34 19.14
CA PRO A 94 -2.48 3.46 19.19
C PRO A 94 -3.14 3.21 17.83
N GLY A 95 -2.52 3.67 16.74
CA GLY A 95 -3.03 3.46 15.38
C GLY A 95 -3.06 1.98 15.00
N PHE A 96 -2.01 1.23 15.33
CA PHE A 96 -1.94 -0.21 15.11
C PHE A 96 -3.04 -0.95 15.89
N GLY A 97 -3.19 -0.65 17.19
CA GLY A 97 -4.21 -1.29 18.03
C GLY A 97 -5.63 -1.03 17.53
N LEU A 98 -5.95 0.22 17.17
CA LEU A 98 -7.25 0.57 16.59
C LEU A 98 -7.48 -0.11 15.24
N GLY A 99 -6.46 -0.16 14.38
CA GLY A 99 -6.53 -0.85 13.10
C GLY A 99 -6.79 -2.34 13.26
N LEU A 100 -6.12 -3.00 14.20
CA LEU A 100 -6.31 -4.42 14.50
C LEU A 100 -7.73 -4.69 15.01
N VAL A 101 -8.23 -3.87 15.93
CA VAL A 101 -9.60 -4.01 16.46
C VAL A 101 -10.63 -3.79 15.35
N ALA A 102 -10.48 -2.74 14.56
CA ALA A 102 -11.40 -2.45 13.45
C ALA A 102 -11.42 -3.60 12.43
N GLY A 103 -10.24 -4.13 12.06
CA GLY A 103 -10.11 -5.27 11.16
C GLY A 103 -10.74 -6.54 11.72
N ALA A 104 -10.49 -6.86 13.00
CA ALA A 104 -11.07 -8.02 13.66
C ALA A 104 -12.59 -7.94 13.76
N VAL A 105 -13.14 -6.77 14.08
CA VAL A 105 -14.59 -6.53 14.11
C VAL A 105 -15.20 -6.70 12.72
N ALA A 106 -14.60 -6.11 11.69
CA ALA A 106 -15.08 -6.24 10.32
C ALA A 106 -15.06 -7.71 9.85
N ALA A 107 -13.98 -8.44 10.13
CA ALA A 107 -13.88 -9.88 9.84
C ALA A 107 -14.94 -10.68 10.59
N GLY A 108 -15.15 -10.41 11.88
CA GLY A 108 -16.16 -11.07 12.70
C GLY A 108 -17.59 -10.85 12.17
N ILE A 109 -17.92 -9.61 11.76
CA ILE A 109 -19.19 -9.29 11.11
C ILE A 109 -19.34 -10.06 9.80
N GLY A 110 -18.30 -10.11 8.97
CA GLY A 110 -18.30 -10.87 7.72
C GLY A 110 -18.57 -12.36 7.93
N LEU A 111 -17.92 -12.97 8.92
CA LEU A 111 -18.15 -14.38 9.30
C LEU A 111 -19.56 -14.60 9.83
N ALA A 112 -20.09 -13.68 10.64
CA ALA A 112 -21.45 -13.77 11.15
C ALA A 112 -22.50 -13.69 10.03
N ILE A 113 -22.32 -12.79 9.07
CA ILE A 113 -23.18 -12.68 7.88
C ILE A 113 -23.08 -13.97 7.05
N ALA A 114 -21.87 -14.47 6.81
CA ALA A 114 -21.67 -15.71 6.06
C ALA A 114 -22.38 -16.90 6.72
N ALA A 115 -22.35 -17.00 8.06
CA ALA A 115 -23.05 -18.05 8.80
C ALA A 115 -24.58 -17.89 8.74
N VAL A 116 -25.10 -16.69 9.02
CA VAL A 116 -26.56 -16.45 9.13
C VAL A 116 -27.26 -16.40 7.78
N VAL A 117 -26.65 -15.73 6.80
CA VAL A 117 -27.25 -15.49 5.48
C VAL A 117 -26.75 -16.51 4.46
N GLY A 118 -25.45 -16.81 4.49
CA GLY A 118 -24.82 -17.72 3.53
C GLY A 118 -24.92 -19.20 3.90
N GLY A 119 -25.38 -19.54 5.11
CA GLY A 119 -25.43 -20.91 5.61
C GLY A 119 -24.05 -21.54 5.82
N ALA A 120 -23.01 -20.72 6.02
CA ALA A 120 -21.67 -21.25 6.30
C ALA A 120 -21.64 -21.96 7.66
N GLU A 121 -21.04 -23.15 7.68
CA GLU A 121 -20.90 -23.95 8.89
C GLU A 121 -19.45 -23.91 9.41
N TRP A 122 -19.31 -23.90 10.73
CA TRP A 122 -18.02 -23.99 11.39
C TRP A 122 -17.56 -25.45 11.41
N SER A 123 -16.44 -25.74 10.78
CA SER A 123 -15.77 -27.03 10.91
C SER A 123 -14.63 -26.95 11.93
N ARG A 124 -14.38 -28.05 12.65
CA ARG A 124 -13.17 -28.15 13.48
C ARG A 124 -11.96 -28.34 12.59
N ASP A 125 -10.97 -27.49 12.76
CA ASP A 125 -9.64 -27.65 12.17
C ASP A 125 -8.77 -28.53 13.07
N THR A 126 -7.79 -29.21 12.48
CA THR A 126 -6.74 -29.99 13.14
C THR A 126 -5.44 -29.19 13.33
N GLY A 127 -5.42 -27.93 12.91
CA GLY A 127 -4.26 -27.03 13.04
C GLY A 127 -3.84 -26.78 14.49
N THR A 128 -2.52 -26.67 14.70
CA THR A 128 -1.93 -26.31 15.99
C THR A 128 -1.74 -24.80 16.10
N ALA A 129 -1.53 -24.30 17.32
CA ALA A 129 -1.17 -22.89 17.53
C ALA A 129 0.10 -22.47 16.75
N GLY A 130 1.05 -23.39 16.55
CA GLY A 130 2.26 -23.15 15.78
C GLY A 130 1.96 -22.96 14.28
N ASP A 131 1.03 -23.74 13.73
CA ASP A 131 0.62 -23.61 12.32
C ASP A 131 0.00 -22.24 12.07
N TYR A 132 -0.91 -21.80 12.94
CA TYR A 132 -1.50 -20.46 12.84
C TYR A 132 -0.46 -19.35 12.97
N ALA A 133 0.47 -19.46 13.93
CA ALA A 133 1.54 -18.49 14.09
C ALA A 133 2.43 -18.41 12.83
N GLY A 134 2.76 -19.56 12.23
CA GLY A 134 3.51 -19.64 10.97
C GLY A 134 2.75 -19.02 9.79
N THR A 135 1.45 -19.28 9.67
CA THR A 135 0.61 -18.65 8.65
C THR A 135 0.55 -17.15 8.84
N VAL A 136 0.28 -16.65 10.05
CA VAL A 136 0.26 -15.20 10.34
C VAL A 136 1.61 -14.56 10.00
N ALA A 137 2.72 -15.18 10.40
CA ALA A 137 4.06 -14.66 10.08
C ALA A 137 4.32 -14.59 8.57
N SER A 138 3.98 -15.64 7.82
CA SER A 138 4.17 -15.65 6.37
C SER A 138 3.23 -14.68 5.64
N THR A 139 1.98 -14.56 6.07
CA THR A 139 1.04 -13.55 5.56
C THR A 139 1.54 -12.14 5.83
N LEU A 140 2.01 -11.84 7.04
CA LEU A 140 2.57 -10.54 7.36
C LEU A 140 3.83 -10.24 6.54
N LEU A 141 4.72 -11.21 6.36
CA LEU A 141 5.94 -11.02 5.58
C LEU A 141 5.64 -10.63 4.13
N VAL A 142 4.58 -11.20 3.55
CA VAL A 142 4.19 -10.95 2.15
C VAL A 142 3.35 -9.67 2.03
N LEU A 143 2.37 -9.47 2.92
CA LEU A 143 1.37 -8.40 2.80
C LEU A 143 1.77 -7.10 3.50
N ALA A 144 2.58 -7.13 4.56
CA ALA A 144 2.98 -5.89 5.24
C ALA A 144 3.79 -4.95 4.33
N PRO A 145 4.73 -5.42 3.48
CA PRO A 145 5.38 -4.56 2.50
C PRO A 145 4.40 -3.99 1.48
N ALA A 146 3.42 -4.77 1.02
CA ALA A 146 2.39 -4.30 0.10
C ALA A 146 1.54 -3.19 0.72
N ALA A 147 1.04 -3.42 1.93
CA ALA A 147 0.24 -2.46 2.67
C ALA A 147 1.02 -1.18 2.98
N LEU A 148 2.30 -1.28 3.33
CA LEU A 148 3.16 -0.11 3.52
C LEU A 148 3.38 0.65 2.21
N ALA A 149 3.56 -0.07 1.10
CA ALA A 149 3.76 0.54 -0.19
C ALA A 149 2.52 1.33 -0.65
N GLU A 150 1.33 0.76 -0.46
CA GLU A 150 0.05 1.42 -0.73
C GLU A 150 -0.14 2.65 0.18
N GLU A 151 0.14 2.51 1.48
CA GLU A 151 0.10 3.63 2.43
C GLU A 151 0.95 4.81 1.94
N VAL A 152 2.20 4.55 1.59
CA VAL A 152 3.12 5.58 1.11
C VAL A 152 2.69 6.15 -0.25
N LEU A 153 2.22 5.28 -1.15
CA LEU A 153 1.79 5.66 -2.49
C LEU A 153 0.61 6.64 -2.46
N PHE A 154 -0.42 6.34 -1.67
CA PHE A 154 -1.66 7.12 -1.67
C PHE A 154 -1.71 8.18 -0.57
N ARG A 155 -1.25 7.86 0.64
CA ARG A 155 -1.33 8.75 1.81
C ARG A 155 -0.07 9.60 2.02
N GLY A 156 0.98 9.37 1.24
CA GLY A 156 2.17 10.23 1.15
C GLY A 156 1.92 11.50 0.32
N VAL A 157 2.66 11.64 -0.77
CA VAL A 157 2.65 12.87 -1.60
C VAL A 157 1.25 13.23 -2.14
N PRO A 158 0.46 12.29 -2.71
CA PRO A 158 -0.85 12.63 -3.29
C PRO A 158 -1.83 13.21 -2.27
N LEU A 159 -2.06 12.51 -1.15
CA LEU A 159 -2.97 12.99 -0.10
C LEU A 159 -2.55 14.35 0.45
N VAL A 160 -1.28 14.55 0.76
CA VAL A 160 -0.79 15.83 1.32
C VAL A 160 -0.98 16.97 0.31
N THR A 161 -0.68 16.73 -0.95
CA THR A 161 -0.80 17.74 -2.01
C THR A 161 -2.26 18.11 -2.24
N LEU A 162 -3.16 17.13 -2.33
CA LEU A 162 -4.60 17.36 -2.50
C LEU A 162 -5.22 18.01 -1.26
N ALA A 163 -4.85 17.58 -0.05
CA ALA A 163 -5.41 18.11 1.19
C ALA A 163 -5.07 19.60 1.39
N ARG A 164 -3.89 20.05 0.94
CA ARG A 164 -3.50 21.47 0.96
C ARG A 164 -4.37 22.35 0.07
N THR A 165 -4.98 21.79 -0.97
CA THR A 165 -5.80 22.55 -1.94
C THR A 165 -7.30 22.38 -1.71
N PHE A 166 -7.78 21.17 -1.45
CA PHE A 166 -9.21 20.83 -1.35
C PHE A 166 -9.69 20.56 0.08
N GLY A 167 -8.79 20.54 1.06
CA GLY A 167 -9.08 20.09 2.42
C GLY A 167 -8.97 18.57 2.58
N ARG A 168 -8.81 18.12 3.83
CA ARG A 168 -8.50 16.70 4.15
C ARG A 168 -9.61 15.73 3.76
N GLY A 169 -10.88 16.07 4.02
CA GLY A 169 -12.02 15.19 3.72
C GLY A 169 -12.13 14.88 2.22
N THR A 170 -12.16 15.91 1.39
CA THR A 170 -12.17 15.76 -0.08
C THR A 170 -10.95 15.01 -0.58
N ALA A 171 -9.76 15.31 -0.06
CA ALA A 171 -8.54 14.61 -0.45
C ALA A 171 -8.60 13.11 -0.13
N ILE A 172 -9.15 12.71 1.03
CA ILE A 172 -9.34 11.29 1.38
C ILE A 172 -10.26 10.60 0.37
N VAL A 173 -11.38 11.24 -0.02
CA VAL A 173 -12.30 10.68 -1.02
C VAL A 173 -11.62 10.54 -2.39
N LEU A 174 -10.80 11.52 -2.79
CA LEU A 174 -10.11 11.50 -4.08
C LEU A 174 -8.98 10.47 -4.18
N VAL A 175 -8.39 10.07 -3.05
CA VAL A 175 -7.34 9.03 -3.02
C VAL A 175 -7.84 7.68 -2.52
N ALA A 176 -9.13 7.57 -2.21
CA ALA A 176 -9.74 6.29 -1.88
C ALA A 176 -9.75 5.43 -3.15
N VAL A 177 -9.01 4.33 -3.11
CA VAL A 177 -8.97 3.27 -4.13
C VAL A 177 -9.63 2.03 -3.56
#